data_AF-A0A7W1ZF17-F1
#
_entry.id   AF-A0A7W1ZF17-F1
#
_cell.length_a   1.000
_cell.length_b   1.000
_cell.length_c   1.000
_cell.angle_alpha   90.00
_cell.angle_beta   90.00
_cell.angle_gamma   90.00
#
_symmetry.space_group_name_H-M   'P 1'
#
loop_
_entity.id
_entity.type
_entity.pdbx_description
1 polymer ?
#
loop_
_entity_poly.entity_id
_entity_poly.type
_entity_poly.pdbx_seq_one_letter_code
_entity_poly.pdbx_strand_id
1 'polypeptide(L)'
;AGLGFVYALVSLHLQPIVRWAVRQTFGSLGWLFPLITRALPLLLLFMTFLFINTEVWQVSSALDRGLLWLSVLLFATVAVAFLLVRLPEEVRRVSDEADDDGLVRICRGTPVEAASSEVTEKAAVTLSPLQRANLVLVLLFSQALQVLLLAVSVFCFFLVFGKVAISDSVIQSWVGNPPKPLPSLDWLPISNELFQVSVFLAAFSGLYFTVYAVTDENYRSQFFTSISEELERAVGVQTVYRALIGAAA
;
A
#
# COMPACT_ATOMS: atom_id res chain seq x y z
N ALA A 1 16.10 -0.52 -23.43
CA ALA A 1 14.90 -0.62 -22.58
C ALA A 1 14.87 0.39 -21.42
N GLY A 2 16.00 0.78 -20.81
CA GLY A 2 16.00 1.66 -19.61
C GLY A 2 15.63 3.13 -19.82
N LEU A 3 15.84 3.70 -21.01
CA LEU A 3 15.56 5.12 -21.26
C LEU A 3 14.05 5.44 -21.35
N GLY A 4 13.23 4.50 -21.84
CA GLY A 4 11.78 4.67 -21.88
C GLY A 4 11.13 4.65 -20.49
N PHE A 5 11.67 3.86 -19.56
CA PHE A 5 11.21 3.79 -18.17
C PHE A 5 11.57 5.06 -17.38
N VAL A 6 12.79 5.58 -17.58
CA VAL A 6 13.24 6.84 -16.97
C VAL A 6 12.51 8.05 -17.56
N TYR A 7 12.25 8.06 -18.87
CA TYR A 7 11.48 9.13 -19.51
C TYR A 7 9.99 9.09 -19.12
N ALA A 8 9.42 7.90 -18.95
CA ALA A 8 8.08 7.74 -18.38
C ALA A 8 8.00 8.24 -16.93
N LEU A 9 9.01 7.92 -16.10
CA LEU A 9 9.13 8.44 -14.73
C LEU A 9 9.20 9.98 -14.69
N VAL A 10 10.03 10.59 -15.54
CA VAL A 10 10.27 12.04 -15.54
C VAL A 10 9.10 12.82 -16.16
N SER A 11 8.44 12.27 -17.18
CA SER A 11 7.27 12.88 -17.82
C SER A 11 6.03 12.96 -16.89
N LEU A 12 5.99 12.18 -15.82
CA LEU A 12 4.84 12.07 -14.91
C LEU A 12 4.80 13.14 -13.80
N HIS A 13 5.75 14.09 -13.74
CA HIS A 13 5.83 15.05 -12.63
C HIS A 13 5.81 14.34 -11.26
N LEU A 14 6.72 13.39 -11.04
CA LEU A 14 6.83 12.62 -9.79
C LEU A 14 7.01 13.49 -8.54
N GLN A 15 7.60 14.67 -8.64
CA GLN A 15 7.88 15.52 -7.49
C GLN A 15 6.62 15.96 -6.72
N PRO A 16 5.57 16.51 -7.35
CA PRO A 16 4.33 16.81 -6.66
C PRO A 16 3.62 15.55 -6.12
N ILE A 17 3.72 14.41 -6.80
CA ILE A 17 3.12 13.13 -6.36
C ILE A 17 3.84 12.61 -5.11
N VAL A 18 5.17 12.56 -5.11
CA VAL A 18 5.99 12.13 -3.96
C VAL A 18 5.84 13.08 -2.78
N ARG A 19 5.73 14.39 -3.02
CA ARG A 19 5.53 15.37 -1.95
C ARG A 19 4.11 15.33 -1.37
N TRP A 20 3.09 15.13 -2.22
CA TRP A 20 1.72 14.86 -1.79
C TRP A 20 1.65 13.56 -0.98
N ALA A 21 2.29 12.51 -1.47
CA ALA A 21 2.41 11.21 -0.83
C ALA A 21 3.04 11.24 0.57
N VAL A 22 4.15 11.95 0.74
CA VAL A 22 4.80 12.10 2.04
C VAL A 22 3.88 12.86 3.00
N ARG A 23 3.22 13.93 2.53
CA ARG A 23 2.24 14.67 3.34
C ARG A 23 1.01 13.82 3.70
N GLN A 24 0.55 13.00 2.76
CA GLN A 24 -0.53 12.02 2.97
C GLN A 24 -0.10 10.98 4.00
N THR A 25 1.14 10.47 3.95
CA THR A 25 1.69 9.52 4.95
C THR A 25 1.52 10.03 6.38
N PHE A 26 1.79 11.33 6.61
CA PHE A 26 1.60 11.96 7.92
C PHE A 26 0.11 12.17 8.27
N GLY A 27 -0.76 12.42 7.29
CA GLY A 27 -2.22 12.48 7.49
C GLY A 27 -2.89 11.11 7.68
N SER A 28 -2.29 10.05 7.13
CA SER A 28 -2.79 8.67 7.18
C SER A 28 -2.51 7.96 8.51
N LEU A 29 -1.71 8.53 9.42
CA LEU A 29 -1.49 7.95 10.75
C LEU A 29 -2.81 7.74 11.53
N GLY A 30 -3.78 8.64 11.36
CA GLY A 30 -5.13 8.49 11.95
C GLY A 30 -5.94 7.34 11.34
N TRP A 31 -5.64 6.96 10.10
CA TRP A 31 -6.29 5.87 9.35
C TRP A 31 -5.65 4.50 9.57
N LEU A 32 -4.53 4.43 10.31
CA LEU A 32 -3.90 3.15 10.69
C LEU A 32 -4.67 2.42 11.80
N PHE A 33 -5.41 3.14 12.64
CA PHE A 33 -6.09 2.57 13.79
C PHE A 33 -7.18 1.52 13.42
N PRO A 34 -8.03 1.75 12.40
CA PRO A 34 -9.00 0.74 11.94
C PRO A 34 -8.34 -0.51 11.34
N LEU A 35 -7.22 -0.33 10.63
CA LEU A 35 -6.41 -1.42 10.06
C LEU A 35 -5.82 -2.31 11.15
N ILE A 36 -5.22 -1.68 12.17
CA ILE A 36 -4.59 -2.36 13.31
C ILE A 36 -5.60 -3.17 14.10
N THR A 37 -6.84 -2.70 14.19
CA THR A 37 -7.87 -3.33 15.01
C THR A 37 -8.68 -4.41 14.29
N ARG A 38 -8.75 -4.42 12.96
CA ARG A 38 -9.59 -5.37 12.20
C ARG A 38 -8.86 -6.51 11.49
N ALA A 39 -7.85 -6.24 10.65
CA ALA A 39 -7.13 -7.31 9.91
C ALA A 39 -5.90 -7.81 10.63
N LEU A 40 -5.21 -6.91 11.34
CA LEU A 40 -3.98 -7.24 12.05
C LEU A 40 -4.16 -8.38 13.06
N PRO A 41 -5.27 -8.56 13.80
CA PRO A 41 -5.35 -9.63 14.81
C PRO A 41 -5.20 -11.05 14.25
N LEU A 42 -5.90 -11.38 13.15
CA LEU A 42 -5.84 -12.72 12.58
C LEU A 42 -4.50 -12.98 11.89
N LEU A 43 -3.99 -11.98 11.17
CA LEU A 43 -2.66 -12.02 10.56
C LEU A 43 -1.58 -12.16 11.64
N LEU A 44 -1.65 -11.36 12.71
CA LEU A 44 -0.71 -11.43 13.82
C LEU A 44 -0.75 -12.78 14.50
N LEU A 45 -1.92 -13.39 14.70
CA LEU A 45 -2.00 -14.71 15.29
C LEU A 45 -1.23 -15.73 14.46
N PHE A 46 -1.49 -15.77 13.14
CA PHE A 46 -0.79 -16.66 12.23
C PHE A 46 0.72 -16.35 12.15
N MET A 47 1.09 -15.08 12.02
CA MET A 47 2.49 -14.66 11.94
C MET A 47 3.22 -14.87 13.27
N THR A 48 2.54 -14.75 14.41
CA THR A 48 3.12 -15.03 15.74
C THR A 48 3.36 -16.53 15.88
N PHE A 49 2.45 -17.37 15.39
CA PHE A 49 2.66 -18.81 15.34
C PHE A 49 3.86 -19.19 14.46
N LEU A 50 3.99 -18.56 13.28
CA LEU A 50 5.18 -18.67 12.44
C LEU A 50 6.43 -18.16 13.15
N PHE A 51 6.33 -17.04 13.86
CA PHE A 51 7.45 -16.40 14.54
C PHE A 51 8.02 -17.26 15.66
N ILE A 52 7.19 -17.99 16.41
CA ILE A 52 7.70 -18.89 17.46
C ILE A 52 8.20 -20.24 16.92
N ASN A 53 8.16 -20.45 15.60
CA ASN A 53 8.58 -21.68 14.96
C ASN A 53 10.09 -21.65 14.63
N THR A 54 10.80 -22.70 14.99
CA THR A 54 12.26 -22.82 14.80
C THR A 54 12.70 -22.72 13.35
N GLU A 55 11.92 -23.27 12.42
CA GLU A 55 12.25 -23.32 10.99
C GLU A 55 12.37 -21.93 10.39
N VAL A 56 11.51 -20.99 10.81
CA VAL A 56 11.54 -19.60 10.32
C VAL A 56 12.81 -18.89 10.76
N TRP A 57 13.26 -19.13 11.99
CA TRP A 57 14.51 -18.57 12.51
C TRP A 57 15.72 -19.14 11.80
N GLN A 58 15.73 -20.44 11.52
CA GLN A 58 16.82 -21.08 10.78
C GLN A 58 16.92 -20.55 9.35
N VAL A 59 15.79 -20.49 8.62
CA VAL A 59 15.78 -19.93 7.27
C VAL A 59 16.23 -18.47 7.28
N SER A 60 15.69 -17.65 8.19
CA SER A 60 16.00 -16.22 8.21
C SER A 60 17.44 -15.92 8.62
N SER A 61 18.00 -16.69 9.55
CA SER A 61 19.40 -16.53 10.02
C SER A 61 20.43 -17.04 9.01
N ALA A 62 20.05 -17.99 8.15
CA ALA A 62 20.88 -18.45 7.05
C ALA A 62 20.95 -17.44 5.88
N LEU A 63 20.01 -16.49 5.81
CA LEU A 63 20.03 -15.45 4.79
C LEU A 63 21.07 -14.39 5.14
N ASP A 64 22.11 -14.28 4.32
CA ASP A 64 22.98 -13.12 4.34
C ASP A 64 22.17 -11.84 4.07
N ARG A 65 22.70 -10.69 4.50
CA ARG A 65 21.99 -9.40 4.41
C ARG A 65 21.59 -9.03 2.98
N GLY A 66 22.41 -9.40 1.98
CA GLY A 66 22.07 -9.22 0.57
C GLY A 66 20.88 -10.07 0.11
N LEU A 67 20.85 -11.35 0.51
CA LEU A 67 19.75 -12.26 0.18
C LEU A 67 18.46 -11.86 0.89
N LEU A 68 18.53 -11.37 2.13
CA LEU A 68 17.37 -10.82 2.83
C LEU A 68 16.72 -9.70 2.02
N TRP A 69 17.50 -8.71 1.59
CA TRP A 69 16.98 -7.61 0.78
C TRP A 69 16.48 -8.06 -0.59
N LEU A 70 17.10 -9.09 -1.18
CA LEU A 70 16.61 -9.69 -2.42
C LEU A 70 15.23 -10.35 -2.22
N SER A 71 15.03 -11.07 -1.11
CA SER A 71 13.73 -11.66 -0.76
C SER A 71 12.67 -10.59 -0.51
N VAL A 72 13.01 -9.51 0.21
CA VAL A 72 12.11 -8.36 0.39
C VAL A 72 11.74 -7.74 -0.96
N LEU A 73 12.73 -7.55 -1.85
CA LEU A 73 12.51 -7.00 -3.18
C LEU A 73 11.65 -7.93 -4.03
N LEU A 74 11.83 -9.24 -3.92
CA LEU A 74 10.99 -10.24 -4.58
C LEU A 74 9.53 -10.11 -4.12
N PHE A 75 9.29 -10.09 -2.81
CA PHE A 75 7.94 -9.91 -2.26
C PHE A 75 7.31 -8.58 -2.67
N ALA A 76 8.07 -7.49 -2.61
CA ALA A 76 7.61 -6.18 -3.07
C ALA A 76 7.28 -6.18 -4.56
N THR A 77 8.11 -6.83 -5.40
CA THR A 77 7.88 -6.93 -6.84
C THR A 77 6.60 -7.71 -7.14
N VAL A 78 6.38 -8.84 -6.47
CA VAL A 78 5.15 -9.63 -6.63
C VAL A 78 3.93 -8.85 -6.15
N ALA A 79 4.02 -8.15 -5.01
CA ALA A 79 2.95 -7.32 -4.50
C ALA A 79 2.59 -6.20 -5.50
N VAL A 80 3.58 -5.47 -6.02
CA VAL A 80 3.38 -4.41 -7.01
C VAL A 80 2.79 -4.98 -8.32
N ALA A 81 3.30 -6.11 -8.81
CA ALA A 81 2.76 -6.76 -10.00
C ALA A 81 1.29 -7.13 -9.82
N PHE A 82 0.92 -7.66 -8.66
CA PHE A 82 -0.46 -8.01 -8.33
C PHE A 82 -1.37 -6.77 -8.29
N LEU A 83 -0.92 -5.68 -7.66
CA LEU A 83 -1.65 -4.41 -7.68
C LEU A 83 -1.81 -3.86 -9.10
N LEU A 84 -0.76 -3.90 -9.93
CA LEU A 84 -0.83 -3.42 -11.31
C LEU A 84 -1.83 -4.18 -12.18
N VAL A 85 -2.01 -5.48 -11.93
CA VAL A 85 -3.01 -6.29 -12.64
C VAL A 85 -4.43 -5.96 -12.16
N ARG A 86 -4.62 -5.69 -10.88
CA ARG A 86 -5.96 -5.52 -10.29
C ARG A 86 -6.49 -4.10 -10.33
N LEU A 87 -5.66 -3.09 -10.06
CA LEU A 87 -6.08 -1.70 -9.95
C LEU A 87 -6.83 -1.16 -11.19
N PRO A 88 -6.49 -1.55 -12.44
CA PRO A 88 -7.26 -1.15 -13.61
C PRO A 88 -8.71 -1.61 -13.58
N GLU A 89 -8.99 -2.80 -13.04
CA GLU A 89 -10.36 -3.33 -12.89
C GLU A 89 -11.14 -2.49 -11.87
N GLU A 90 -10.48 -2.07 -10.79
CA GLU A 90 -11.11 -1.24 -9.76
C GLU A 90 -11.42 0.17 -10.29
N VAL A 91 -10.50 0.80 -11.04
CA VAL A 91 -10.75 2.11 -11.68
C VAL A 91 -11.93 2.03 -12.64
N ARG A 92 -12.04 0.93 -13.40
CA ARG A 92 -13.16 0.72 -14.31
C ARG A 92 -14.49 0.60 -13.55
N ARG A 93 -14.50 -0.16 -12.45
CA ARG A 93 -15.68 -0.30 -11.61
C ARG A 93 -16.13 1.04 -11.01
N VAL A 94 -15.20 1.82 -10.45
CA VAL A 94 -15.50 3.15 -9.90
C VAL A 94 -15.99 4.09 -11.00
N SER A 95 -15.41 4.04 -12.21
CA SER A 95 -15.91 4.86 -13.31
C SER A 95 -17.32 4.47 -13.75
N ASP A 96 -17.64 3.17 -13.74
CA ASP A 96 -18.96 2.66 -14.10
C ASP A 96 -20.01 3.05 -13.02
N GLU A 97 -19.66 2.93 -11.73
CA GLU A 97 -20.52 3.28 -10.60
C GLU A 97 -20.73 4.81 -10.47
N ALA A 98 -19.71 5.62 -10.77
CA ALA A 98 -19.81 7.08 -10.80
C ALA A 98 -20.69 7.60 -11.96
N ASP A 99 -20.77 6.86 -13.07
CA ASP A 99 -21.70 7.14 -14.17
C ASP A 99 -23.15 6.89 -13.71
N ASP A 100 -23.37 5.82 -12.94
CA ASP A 100 -24.69 5.45 -12.38
C ASP A 100 -25.17 6.39 -11.25
N ASP A 101 -24.27 6.80 -10.35
CA ASP A 101 -24.61 7.55 -9.13
C ASP A 101 -24.73 9.07 -9.30
N GLY A 102 -24.58 9.55 -10.53
CA GLY A 102 -24.85 10.93 -10.96
C GLY A 102 -23.77 11.94 -10.54
N LEU A 103 -23.12 12.55 -11.55
CA LEU A 103 -22.10 13.60 -11.44
C LEU A 103 -22.44 14.73 -10.44
N VAL A 104 -23.74 15.07 -10.31
CA VAL A 104 -24.25 16.10 -9.39
C VAL A 104 -23.97 15.74 -7.92
N ARG A 105 -24.07 14.46 -7.56
CA ARG A 105 -23.84 14.00 -6.18
C ARG A 105 -22.35 14.09 -5.81
N ILE A 106 -21.48 13.69 -6.74
CA ILE A 106 -20.02 13.67 -6.57
C ILE A 106 -19.45 15.10 -6.47
N CYS A 107 -20.05 16.07 -7.18
CA CYS A 107 -19.57 17.45 -7.21
C CYS A 107 -20.09 18.33 -6.05
N ARG A 108 -20.93 17.80 -5.15
CA ARG A 108 -21.45 18.56 -3.99
C ARG A 108 -20.34 19.10 -3.10
N GLY A 109 -20.39 20.40 -2.79
CA GLY A 109 -19.39 21.09 -1.97
C GLY A 109 -18.11 21.46 -2.70
N THR A 110 -18.03 21.26 -4.02
CA THR A 110 -16.90 21.70 -4.85
C THR A 110 -17.25 23.00 -5.59
N PRO A 111 -16.26 23.83 -5.99
CA PRO A 111 -16.53 25.08 -6.73
C PRO A 111 -17.29 24.88 -8.05
N VAL A 112 -17.35 23.66 -8.56
CA VAL A 112 -18.01 23.29 -9.82
C VAL A 112 -19.39 22.66 -9.62
N GLU A 113 -19.92 22.64 -8.40
CA GLU A 113 -21.24 22.08 -8.07
C GLU A 113 -22.36 22.67 -8.95
N ALA A 114 -22.40 23.99 -9.12
CA ALA A 114 -23.41 24.67 -9.94
C ALA A 114 -23.34 24.29 -11.43
N ALA A 115 -22.15 23.95 -11.94
CA ALA A 115 -21.95 23.53 -13.32
C ALA A 115 -22.20 22.04 -13.54
N SER A 116 -22.19 21.24 -12.48
CA SER A 116 -22.37 19.78 -12.56
C SER A 116 -23.77 19.37 -13.06
N SER A 117 -24.80 20.15 -12.75
CA SER A 117 -26.17 19.94 -13.20
C SER A 117 -26.37 20.19 -14.71
N GLU A 118 -25.60 21.11 -15.31
CA GLU A 118 -25.69 21.40 -16.76
C GLU A 118 -24.95 20.36 -17.62
N VAL A 119 -23.90 19.73 -17.07
CA VAL A 119 -23.07 18.72 -17.76
C VAL A 119 -23.73 17.34 -17.80
N THR A 120 -24.67 17.08 -16.88
CA THR A 120 -25.34 15.78 -16.68
C THR A 120 -26.08 15.26 -17.93
N GLU A 121 -26.52 16.13 -18.83
CA GLU A 121 -27.31 15.73 -20.01
C GLU A 121 -26.46 15.33 -21.23
N LYS A 122 -25.13 15.58 -21.22
CA LYS A 122 -24.30 15.50 -22.44
C LYS A 122 -23.01 14.69 -22.38
N ALA A 123 -22.62 14.16 -21.23
CA ALA A 123 -21.24 13.67 -21.07
C ALA A 123 -21.14 12.32 -20.36
N ALA A 124 -21.34 11.22 -21.09
CA ALA A 124 -20.68 9.96 -20.76
C ALA A 124 -19.17 10.18 -20.97
N VAL A 125 -18.46 10.63 -19.94
CA VAL A 125 -17.04 11.00 -20.06
C VAL A 125 -16.22 9.73 -20.14
N THR A 126 -15.89 9.37 -21.37
CA THR A 126 -14.89 8.35 -21.67
C THR A 126 -13.52 8.86 -21.23
N LEU A 127 -13.05 8.39 -20.07
CA LEU A 127 -11.71 8.70 -19.59
C LEU A 127 -10.67 8.25 -20.63
N SER A 128 -9.77 9.17 -21.01
CA SER A 128 -8.68 8.83 -21.93
C SER A 128 -7.74 7.78 -21.32
N PRO A 129 -7.05 6.95 -22.12
CA PRO A 129 -6.12 5.94 -21.61
C PRO A 129 -5.05 6.50 -20.68
N LEU A 130 -4.59 7.74 -20.91
CA LEU A 130 -3.60 8.42 -20.07
C LEU A 130 -4.18 8.87 -18.73
N GLN A 131 -5.45 9.28 -18.69
CA GLN A 131 -6.12 9.62 -17.43
C GLN A 131 -6.35 8.37 -16.57
N ARG A 132 -6.76 7.26 -17.20
CA ARG A 132 -6.88 5.96 -16.51
C ARG A 132 -5.53 5.53 -15.93
N ALA A 133 -4.45 5.66 -16.69
CA ALA A 133 -3.10 5.37 -16.20
C ALA A 133 -2.71 6.24 -15.00
N ASN A 134 -3.03 7.54 -15.01
CA ASN A 134 -2.76 8.43 -13.87
C ASN A 134 -3.56 8.03 -12.63
N LEU A 135 -4.84 7.67 -12.76
CA LEU A 135 -5.67 7.21 -11.64
C LEU A 135 -5.13 5.90 -11.06
N VAL A 136 -4.78 4.93 -11.93
CA VAL A 136 -4.13 3.68 -11.51
C VAL A 136 -2.81 3.97 -10.78
N LEU A 137 -2.00 4.92 -11.25
CA LEU A 137 -0.75 5.29 -10.62
C LEU A 137 -0.97 5.89 -9.21
N VAL A 138 -1.95 6.78 -9.06
CA VAL A 138 -2.30 7.36 -7.76
C VAL A 138 -2.78 6.28 -6.79
N LEU A 139 -3.67 5.40 -7.24
CA LEU A 139 -4.14 4.27 -6.43
C LEU A 139 -3.01 3.32 -6.05
N LEU A 140 -2.12 3.01 -7.00
CA LEU A 140 -0.94 2.18 -6.75
C LEU A 140 -0.07 2.80 -5.67
N PHE A 141 0.18 4.11 -5.75
CA PHE A 141 0.98 4.80 -4.77
C PHE A 141 0.32 4.77 -3.37
N SER A 142 -0.96 5.10 -3.29
CA SER A 142 -1.72 5.07 -2.03
C SER A 142 -1.74 3.67 -1.40
N GLN A 143 -1.96 2.64 -2.21
CA GLN A 143 -1.98 1.25 -1.75
C GLN A 143 -0.58 0.79 -1.31
N ALA A 144 0.47 1.12 -2.08
CA ALA A 144 1.85 0.78 -1.71
C ALA A 144 2.24 1.42 -0.37
N LEU A 145 1.80 2.65 -0.12
CA LEU A 145 2.03 3.32 1.16
C LEU A 145 1.32 2.61 2.32
N GLN A 146 0.07 2.19 2.15
CA GLN A 146 -0.66 1.44 3.18
C GLN A 146 0.00 0.09 3.49
N VAL A 147 0.41 -0.65 2.45
CA VAL A 147 1.15 -1.91 2.60
C VAL A 147 2.47 -1.67 3.34
N LEU A 148 3.19 -0.59 3.02
CA LEU A 148 4.42 -0.22 3.70
C LEU A 148 4.18 0.09 5.19
N LEU A 149 3.16 0.89 5.50
CA LEU A 149 2.82 1.23 6.90
C LEU A 149 2.44 -0.02 7.71
N LEU A 150 1.71 -0.95 7.10
CA LEU A 150 1.41 -2.25 7.71
C LEU A 150 2.69 -3.05 7.96
N ALA A 151 3.56 -3.20 6.94
CA ALA A 151 4.81 -3.93 7.07
C ALA A 151 5.71 -3.34 8.17
N VAL A 152 5.83 -2.01 8.25
CA VAL A 152 6.58 -1.33 9.32
C VAL A 152 5.95 -1.59 10.69
N SER A 153 4.62 -1.58 10.78
CA SER A 153 3.92 -1.85 12.04
C SER A 153 4.13 -3.29 12.52
N VAL A 154 4.01 -4.27 11.62
CA VAL A 154 4.30 -5.69 11.89
C VAL A 154 5.77 -5.91 12.26
N PHE A 155 6.68 -5.24 11.56
CA PHE A 155 8.11 -5.25 11.86
C PHE A 155 8.39 -4.75 13.30
N CYS A 156 7.88 -3.58 13.64
CA CYS A 156 8.04 -3.00 14.98
C CYS A 156 7.42 -3.89 16.07
N PHE A 157 6.24 -4.46 15.80
CA PHE A 157 5.59 -5.40 16.70
C PHE A 157 6.49 -6.62 16.96
N PHE A 158 7.02 -7.27 15.93
CA PHE A 158 7.87 -8.46 16.12
C PHE A 158 9.21 -8.16 16.78
N LEU A 159 9.79 -6.97 16.56
CA LEU A 159 10.97 -6.54 17.31
C LEU A 159 10.66 -6.45 18.81
N VAL A 160 9.57 -5.78 19.20
CA VAL A 160 9.18 -5.62 20.59
C VAL A 160 8.78 -6.96 21.21
N PHE A 161 7.89 -7.70 20.55
CA PHE A 161 7.42 -9.00 20.99
C PHE A 161 8.56 -9.98 21.12
N GLY A 162 9.40 -10.12 20.10
CA GLY A 162 10.52 -11.03 20.10
C GLY A 162 11.53 -10.71 21.19
N LYS A 163 11.80 -9.43 21.44
CA LYS A 163 12.69 -9.02 22.53
C LYS A 163 12.16 -9.40 23.92
N VAL A 164 10.84 -9.38 24.11
CA VAL A 164 10.20 -9.72 25.39
C VAL A 164 10.02 -11.23 25.55
N ALA A 165 9.63 -11.91 24.48
CA ALA A 165 9.20 -13.31 24.52
C ALA A 165 10.34 -14.31 24.31
N ILE A 166 11.37 -13.95 23.54
CA ILE A 166 12.43 -14.88 23.11
C ILE A 166 13.76 -14.47 23.73
N SER A 167 14.30 -15.32 24.61
CA SER A 167 15.61 -15.11 25.22
C SER A 167 16.75 -15.52 24.30
N ASP A 168 17.95 -14.97 24.54
CA ASP A 168 19.16 -15.30 23.78
C ASP A 168 19.48 -16.80 23.80
N SER A 169 19.19 -17.49 24.91
CA SER A 169 19.34 -18.94 25.03
C SER A 169 18.40 -19.72 24.10
N VAL A 170 17.18 -19.22 23.87
CA VAL A 170 16.22 -19.83 22.93
C VAL A 170 16.70 -19.62 21.50
N ILE A 171 17.15 -18.41 21.16
CA ILE A 171 17.71 -18.12 19.83
C ILE A 171 18.90 -19.05 19.54
N GLN A 172 19.82 -19.20 20.49
CA GLN A 172 20.97 -20.09 20.36
C GLN A 172 20.55 -21.54 20.18
N SER A 173 19.50 -21.99 20.88
CA SER A 173 18.99 -23.36 20.73
C SER A 173 18.38 -23.62 19.35
N TRP A 174 17.76 -22.62 18.73
CA TRP A 174 17.10 -22.75 17.43
C TRP A 174 18.07 -22.61 16.26
N VAL A 175 18.98 -21.64 16.34
CA VAL A 175 19.92 -21.29 15.26
C VAL A 175 21.25 -22.05 15.38
N GLY A 176 21.55 -22.62 16.56
CA GLY A 176 22.78 -23.37 16.83
C GLY A 176 24.01 -22.51 17.13
N ASN A 177 23.90 -21.19 17.03
CA ASN A 177 24.97 -20.23 17.31
C ASN A 177 24.47 -19.12 18.24
N PRO A 178 25.34 -18.50 19.07
CA PRO A 178 24.93 -17.40 19.92
C PRO A 178 24.41 -16.21 19.07
N PRO A 179 23.36 -15.51 19.52
CA PRO A 179 22.82 -14.37 18.80
C PRO A 179 23.88 -13.29 18.61
N LYS A 180 23.91 -12.71 17.42
CA LYS A 180 24.90 -11.68 17.06
C LYS A 180 24.30 -10.29 17.25
N PRO A 181 25.09 -9.27 17.67
CA PRO A 181 24.61 -7.89 17.69
C PRO A 181 24.31 -7.39 16.27
N LEU A 182 23.43 -6.40 16.15
CA LEU A 182 23.10 -5.81 14.86
C LEU A 182 24.30 -5.02 14.29
N PRO A 183 24.76 -5.30 13.06
CA PRO A 183 25.85 -4.52 12.46
C PRO A 183 25.50 -3.02 12.39
N SER A 184 26.39 -2.18 12.91
CA SER A 184 26.27 -0.69 12.97
C SER A 184 25.29 -0.14 14.01
N LEU A 185 24.59 -1.02 14.74
CA LEU A 185 23.57 -0.67 15.72
C LEU A 185 23.74 -1.52 16.99
N ASP A 186 24.99 -1.76 17.38
CA ASP A 186 25.39 -2.64 18.48
C ASP A 186 24.87 -2.15 19.86
N TRP A 187 24.48 -0.87 19.95
CA TRP A 187 23.87 -0.27 21.14
C TRP A 187 22.40 -0.62 21.33
N LEU A 188 21.71 -1.07 20.28
CA LEU A 188 20.34 -1.57 20.38
C LEU A 188 20.37 -3.00 20.93
N PRO A 189 19.57 -3.33 21.96
CA PRO A 189 19.54 -4.67 22.54
C PRO A 189 18.77 -5.67 21.67
N ILE A 190 18.97 -5.64 20.35
CA ILE A 190 18.29 -6.44 19.33
C ILE A 190 19.34 -7.28 18.61
N SER A 191 19.11 -8.59 18.54
CA SER A 191 19.98 -9.50 17.80
C SER A 191 19.77 -9.40 16.29
N ASN A 192 20.80 -9.72 15.52
CA ASN A 192 20.74 -9.76 14.06
C ASN A 192 19.67 -10.76 13.59
N GLU A 193 19.56 -11.90 14.25
CA GLU A 193 18.59 -12.95 13.94
C GLU A 193 17.16 -12.46 14.15
N LEU A 194 16.88 -11.79 15.28
CA LEU A 194 15.57 -11.19 15.56
C LEU A 194 15.19 -10.16 14.50
N PHE A 195 16.13 -9.31 14.09
CA PHE A 195 15.89 -8.33 13.03
C PHE A 195 15.60 -9.00 11.68
N GLN A 196 16.39 -10.00 11.27
CA GLN A 196 16.21 -10.69 10.00
C GLN A 196 14.84 -11.38 9.92
N VAL A 197 14.46 -12.13 10.95
CA VAL A 197 13.14 -12.78 11.04
C VAL A 197 12.02 -11.74 10.98
N SER A 198 12.16 -10.64 11.73
CA SER A 198 11.16 -9.57 11.76
C SER A 198 11.01 -8.89 10.39
N VAL A 199 12.12 -8.61 9.68
CA VAL A 199 12.09 -8.04 8.32
C VAL A 199 11.43 -9.02 7.35
N PHE A 200 11.81 -10.30 7.41
CA PHE A 200 11.28 -11.33 6.52
C PHE A 200 9.76 -11.48 6.69
N LEU A 201 9.29 -11.62 7.94
CA LEU A 201 7.86 -11.75 8.24
C LEU A 201 7.08 -10.48 7.93
N ALA A 202 7.65 -9.30 8.15
CA ALA A 202 7.02 -8.04 7.78
C ALA A 202 6.82 -7.92 6.27
N ALA A 203 7.83 -8.25 5.48
CA ALA A 203 7.75 -8.23 4.02
C ALA A 203 6.75 -9.28 3.50
N PHE A 204 6.77 -10.49 4.07
CA PHE A 204 5.80 -11.54 3.77
C PHE A 204 4.37 -11.11 4.14
N SER A 205 4.18 -10.44 5.27
CA SER A 205 2.89 -9.89 5.71
C SER A 205 2.37 -8.82 4.76
N GLY A 206 3.26 -7.94 4.25
CA GLY A 206 2.90 -6.95 3.24
C GLY A 206 2.39 -7.59 1.94
N LEU A 207 3.07 -8.64 1.47
CA LEU A 207 2.63 -9.42 0.31
C LEU A 207 1.29 -10.12 0.58
N TYR A 208 1.16 -10.83 1.71
CA TYR A 208 -0.06 -11.51 2.11
C TYR A 208 -1.24 -10.54 2.15
N PHE A 209 -1.06 -9.38 2.79
CA PHE A 209 -2.10 -8.35 2.87
C PHE A 209 -2.48 -7.82 1.49
N THR A 210 -1.50 -7.58 0.61
CA THR A 210 -1.75 -7.12 -0.76
C THR A 210 -2.64 -8.08 -1.53
N VAL A 211 -2.43 -9.39 -1.37
CA VAL A 211 -3.26 -10.42 -1.99
C VAL A 211 -4.64 -10.48 -1.31
N TYR A 212 -4.65 -10.56 0.02
CA TYR A 212 -5.86 -10.73 0.82
C TYR A 212 -6.85 -9.56 0.67
N ALA A 213 -6.37 -8.33 0.76
CA ALA A 213 -7.20 -7.11 0.69
C ALA A 213 -7.93 -6.96 -0.65
N VAL A 214 -7.42 -7.59 -1.70
CA VAL A 214 -7.97 -7.55 -3.06
C VAL A 214 -8.93 -8.71 -3.35
N THR A 215 -8.75 -9.84 -2.69
CA THR A 215 -9.56 -11.05 -2.91
C THR A 215 -10.82 -11.10 -2.05
N ASP A 216 -10.85 -10.41 -0.91
CA ASP A 216 -11.98 -10.47 0.02
C ASP A 216 -12.96 -9.29 -0.18
N GLU A 217 -14.19 -9.57 -0.62
CA GLU A 217 -15.24 -8.57 -0.89
C GLU A 217 -15.62 -7.74 0.35
N ASN A 218 -15.55 -8.33 1.55
CA ASN A 218 -15.86 -7.62 2.80
C ASN A 218 -14.78 -6.59 3.14
N TYR A 219 -13.53 -6.86 2.76
CA TYR A 219 -12.41 -5.95 2.99
C TYR A 219 -12.33 -4.85 1.93
N ARG A 220 -12.65 -5.19 0.67
CA ARG A 220 -12.71 -4.27 -0.47
C ARG A 220 -13.64 -3.08 -0.20
N SER A 221 -14.88 -3.32 0.24
CA SER A 221 -15.88 -2.26 0.43
C SER A 221 -15.48 -1.15 1.41
N GLN A 222 -14.62 -1.45 2.40
CA GLN A 222 -14.25 -0.52 3.48
C GLN A 222 -12.87 0.14 3.27
N PHE A 223 -12.00 -0.48 2.47
CA PHE A 223 -10.68 0.07 2.15
C PHE A 223 -10.74 1.06 0.98
N PHE A 224 -11.62 0.79 0.02
CA PHE A 224 -11.78 1.64 -1.15
C PHE A 224 -12.63 2.87 -0.85
N THR A 225 -13.62 2.83 0.05
CA THR A 225 -14.50 4.01 0.32
C THR A 225 -13.71 5.27 0.72
N SER A 226 -12.65 5.14 1.51
CA SER A 226 -11.86 6.30 1.96
C SER A 226 -10.98 6.91 0.87
N ILE A 227 -10.48 6.12 -0.08
CA ILE A 227 -9.67 6.62 -1.21
C ILE A 227 -10.60 7.04 -2.36
N SER A 228 -11.73 6.34 -2.53
CA SER A 228 -12.76 6.60 -3.52
C SER A 228 -13.35 8.00 -3.36
N GLU A 229 -13.67 8.49 -2.16
CA GLU A 229 -14.27 9.84 -2.03
C GLU A 229 -13.37 10.98 -2.54
N GLU A 230 -12.06 10.93 -2.26
CA GLU A 230 -11.10 11.93 -2.75
C GLU A 230 -10.81 11.76 -4.26
N LEU A 231 -10.73 10.51 -4.74
CA LEU A 231 -10.52 10.23 -6.17
C LEU A 231 -11.76 10.57 -7.00
N GLU A 232 -12.95 10.24 -6.51
CA GLU A 232 -14.26 10.56 -7.10
C GLU A 232 -14.44 12.07 -7.18
N ARG A 233 -14.12 12.82 -6.12
CA ARG A 233 -14.12 14.29 -6.18
C ARG A 233 -13.13 14.83 -7.21
N ALA A 234 -11.91 14.31 -7.26
CA ALA A 234 -10.91 14.77 -8.23
C ALA A 234 -11.34 14.49 -9.69
N VAL A 235 -11.89 13.31 -9.95
CA VAL A 235 -12.41 12.91 -11.26
C VAL A 235 -13.66 13.72 -11.63
N GLY A 236 -14.58 13.93 -10.68
CA GLY A 236 -15.78 14.75 -10.86
C GLY A 236 -15.44 16.20 -11.22
N VAL A 237 -14.52 16.82 -10.47
CA VAL A 237 -14.07 18.19 -10.74
C VAL A 237 -13.40 18.32 -12.10
N GLN A 238 -12.53 17.37 -12.47
CA GLN A 238 -11.87 17.37 -13.78
C GLN A 238 -12.88 17.22 -14.94
N THR A 239 -13.89 16.40 -14.73
CA THR A 239 -14.94 16.11 -15.70
C THR A 239 -15.77 17.37 -16.00
N VAL A 240 -16.25 18.05 -14.95
CA VAL A 240 -17.02 19.29 -15.10
C VAL A 240 -16.15 20.42 -15.68
N TYR A 241 -14.90 20.57 -15.22
CA TYR A 241 -14.00 21.58 -15.75
C TYR A 241 -13.72 21.43 -17.26
N ARG A 242 -13.54 20.20 -17.74
CA ARG A 242 -13.34 19.94 -19.17
C ARG A 242 -14.61 20.15 -20.00
N ALA A 243 -15.77 19.79 -19.47
CA ALA A 243 -17.03 20.07 -20.14
C ALA A 243 -17.25 21.58 -20.31
N LEU A 244 -16.91 22.37 -19.28
CA LEU A 244 -16.97 23.84 -19.35
C LEU A 244 -15.99 24.44 -20.37
N ILE A 245 -14.75 23.95 -20.42
CA ILE A 245 -13.77 24.40 -21.42
C ILE A 245 -14.18 23.97 -22.84
N GLY A 246 -14.66 22.74 -23.01
CA GLY A 246 -15.10 22.21 -24.30
C GLY A 246 -16.37 22.87 -24.81
N ALA A 247 -17.23 23.38 -23.92
CA ALA A 247 -18.41 24.18 -24.29
C ALA A 247 -18.07 25.65 -24.62
N ALA A 248 -16.90 26.13 -24.19
CA ALA A 248 -16.42 27.50 -24.43
C ALA A 248 -15.56 27.64 -25.71
N ALA A 249 -15.21 26.52 -26.36
CA ALA A 249 -14.46 26.45 -27.62
C ALA A 249 -15.41 26.21 -28.80
#